data_AF-A0A8X6RG39-F1
#
_entry.id   AF-A0A8X6RG39-F1
#
_cell.length_a   1.000
_cell.length_b   1.000
_cell.length_c   1.000
_cell.angle_alpha   90.00
_cell.angle_beta   90.00
_cell.angle_gamma   90.00
#
_symmetry.space_group_name_H-M   'P 1'
#
loop_
_entity.id
_entity.type
_entity.pdbx_description
1 polymer ?
#
loop_
_entity_poly.entity_id
_entity_poly.type
_entity_poly.pdbx_seq_one_letter_code
_entity_poly.pdbx_strand_id
1 'polypeptide(L)'
;MDKPTTSSMTNEHSCIICEKLGSSSENNSDLGDITKINGGVTTLRTASSERQDGLLPHLQTDVVYAHKSCRQKYINKKYIEAYKKKLVETPISPPKKKLRSSIDSSNFDWEKNCFICGHEADKEKDAK
;
A
#
# COMPACT_ATOMS: atom_id res chain seq x y z
N MET A 1 -39.22 -0.54 9.75
CA MET A 1 -37.98 0.12 10.23
C MET A 1 -37.04 -1.01 10.62
N ASP A 2 -36.34 -1.53 9.62
CA ASP A 2 -35.46 -2.67 9.77
C ASP A 2 -34.13 -2.21 10.36
N LYS A 3 -33.82 -2.77 11.51
CA LYS A 3 -32.60 -2.52 12.28
C LYS A 3 -31.43 -3.14 11.49
N PRO A 4 -30.32 -2.45 11.24
CA PRO A 4 -29.14 -3.10 10.65
C PRO A 4 -28.54 -4.03 11.71
N THR A 5 -28.72 -5.33 11.52
CA THR A 5 -28.03 -6.38 12.26
C THR A 5 -26.56 -6.39 11.82
N THR A 6 -25.71 -5.63 12.50
CA THR A 6 -24.25 -5.79 12.38
C THR A 6 -23.83 -7.01 13.18
N SER A 7 -24.04 -8.19 12.60
CA SER A 7 -23.44 -9.44 13.06
C SER A 7 -21.93 -9.37 12.80
N SER A 8 -21.17 -8.92 13.79
CA SER A 8 -19.71 -8.94 13.77
C SER A 8 -19.22 -10.38 13.98
N MET A 9 -19.34 -11.21 12.95
CA MET A 9 -18.70 -12.53 12.91
C MET A 9 -17.20 -12.32 12.72
N THR A 10 -16.43 -12.54 13.79
CA THR A 10 -14.97 -12.63 13.69
C THR A 10 -14.62 -13.91 12.93
N ASN A 11 -14.44 -13.79 11.60
CA ASN A 11 -14.01 -14.89 10.76
C ASN A 11 -12.56 -15.26 11.11
N GLU A 12 -12.38 -16.42 11.76
CA GLU A 12 -11.08 -16.91 12.25
C GLU A 12 -10.05 -17.12 11.12
N HIS A 13 -10.54 -17.20 9.88
CA HIS A 13 -9.76 -17.38 8.67
C HIS A 13 -9.48 -16.07 7.92
N SER A 14 -9.86 -14.91 8.46
CA SER A 14 -9.65 -13.60 7.82
C SER A 14 -8.79 -12.66 8.67
N CYS A 15 -7.92 -11.90 8.01
CA CYS A 15 -7.10 -10.91 8.67
C CYS A 15 -7.83 -9.58 8.80
N ILE A 16 -8.07 -9.12 10.02
CA ILE A 16 -8.82 -7.87 10.28
C ILE A 16 -8.13 -6.61 9.72
N ILE A 17 -6.84 -6.66 9.39
CA ILE A 17 -6.06 -5.51 8.92
C ILE A 17 -6.06 -5.37 7.40
N CYS A 18 -6.11 -6.49 6.68
CA CYS A 18 -6.01 -6.49 5.21
C CYS A 18 -7.15 -7.23 4.52
N GLU A 19 -8.11 -7.74 5.30
CA GLU A 19 -9.32 -8.47 4.87
C GLU A 19 -9.05 -9.73 4.04
N LYS A 20 -7.79 -10.13 3.90
CA LYS A 20 -7.38 -11.34 3.18
C LYS A 20 -7.47 -12.56 4.08
N LEU A 21 -7.79 -13.69 3.46
CA LEU A 21 -7.80 -14.97 4.12
C LEU A 21 -6.39 -15.45 4.42
N GLY A 22 -6.27 -16.24 5.49
CA GLY A 22 -5.03 -16.95 5.81
C GLY A 22 -4.90 -18.14 4.88
N SER A 23 -3.70 -18.38 4.36
CA SER A 23 -3.44 -19.58 3.58
C SER A 23 -3.29 -20.75 4.53
N SER A 24 -4.30 -21.62 4.63
CA SER A 24 -4.14 -22.92 5.30
C SER A 24 -3.48 -23.97 4.41
N SER A 25 -3.12 -23.63 3.17
CA SER A 25 -2.49 -24.55 2.23
C SER A 25 -1.33 -23.90 1.47
N GLU A 26 -0.47 -24.76 0.94
CA GLU A 26 0.89 -24.61 0.38
C GLU A 26 1.05 -23.61 -0.79
N ASN A 27 0.06 -22.75 -1.02
CA ASN A 27 0.09 -21.70 -2.01
C ASN A 27 0.60 -20.43 -1.34
N ASN A 28 1.92 -20.24 -1.47
CA ASN A 28 2.79 -19.18 -0.96
C ASN A 28 2.15 -17.77 -0.93
N SER A 29 1.30 -17.53 0.07
CA SER A 29 0.77 -16.20 0.35
C SER A 29 1.84 -15.46 1.15
N ASP A 30 2.50 -14.47 0.53
CA ASP A 30 3.56 -13.62 1.13
C ASP A 30 3.22 -13.02 2.52
N LEU A 31 1.95 -13.09 2.92
CA LEU A 31 1.43 -12.58 4.19
C LEU A 31 1.61 -13.55 5.36
N GLY A 32 1.74 -14.85 5.09
CA GLY A 32 1.89 -15.93 6.08
C GLY A 32 0.58 -16.31 6.78
N ASP A 33 0.70 -17.06 7.89
CA ASP A 33 -0.45 -17.56 8.66
C ASP A 33 -1.20 -16.47 9.43
N ILE A 34 -2.51 -16.68 9.61
CA ILE A 34 -3.33 -15.89 10.52
C ILE A 34 -3.12 -16.38 11.95
N THR A 35 -2.90 -15.41 12.85
CA THR A 35 -2.73 -15.66 14.27
C THR A 35 -3.89 -15.08 15.06
N LYS A 36 -4.34 -15.85 16.06
CA LYS A 36 -5.30 -15.40 17.06
C LYS A 36 -4.62 -14.45 18.05
N ILE A 37 -5.21 -13.29 18.26
CA ILE A 37 -4.70 -12.24 19.14
C ILE A 37 -5.70 -12.02 20.27
N ASN A 38 -5.35 -12.51 21.47
CA ASN A 38 -6.13 -12.28 22.69
C ASN A 38 -5.47 -11.22 23.59
N GLY A 39 -4.13 -11.21 23.68
CA GLY A 39 -3.36 -10.37 24.61
C GLY A 39 -2.75 -9.10 24.01
N GLY A 40 -3.37 -8.51 22.98
CA GLY A 40 -2.75 -7.38 22.26
C GLY A 40 -3.73 -6.50 21.47
N VAL A 41 -5.04 -6.66 21.70
CA VAL A 41 -6.06 -5.88 21.02
C VAL A 41 -5.99 -4.40 21.43
N THR A 42 -5.60 -4.11 22.67
CA THR A 42 -5.37 -2.73 23.14
C THR A 42 -4.33 -2.00 22.30
N THR A 43 -3.22 -2.66 21.95
CA THR A 43 -2.19 -2.08 21.06
C THR A 43 -2.73 -1.83 19.66
N LEU A 44 -3.58 -2.73 19.14
CA LEU A 44 -4.25 -2.52 17.85
C LEU A 44 -5.23 -1.36 17.90
N ARG A 45 -5.99 -1.22 19.00
CA ARG A 45 -6.89 -0.07 19.21
C ARG A 45 -6.11 1.24 19.22
N THR A 46 -5.01 1.31 19.97
CA THR A 46 -4.14 2.50 19.98
C THR A 46 -3.62 2.82 18.59
N ALA A 47 -3.11 1.82 17.86
CA ALA A 47 -2.63 2.02 16.50
C ALA A 47 -3.75 2.48 15.54
N SER A 48 -4.97 1.93 15.66
CA SER A 48 -6.13 2.37 14.87
C SER A 48 -6.54 3.81 15.19
N SER A 49 -6.62 4.17 16.48
CA SER A 49 -6.87 5.55 16.91
C SER A 49 -5.85 6.52 16.34
N GLU A 50 -4.57 6.14 16.36
CA GLU A 50 -3.51 6.97 15.79
C GLU A 50 -3.63 7.10 14.28
N ARG A 51 -3.98 6.02 13.57
CA ARG A 51 -4.11 6.04 12.11
C ARG A 51 -5.39 6.69 11.63
N GLN A 52 -6.42 6.79 12.48
CA GLN A 52 -7.77 7.25 12.13
C GLN A 52 -8.34 6.46 10.93
N ASP A 53 -8.07 5.16 10.87
CA ASP A 53 -8.42 4.29 9.74
C ASP A 53 -9.81 3.66 9.83
N GLY A 54 -10.56 3.96 10.88
CA GLY A 54 -11.91 3.43 11.09
C GLY A 54 -11.96 1.97 11.54
N LEU A 55 -10.83 1.35 11.92
CA LEU A 55 -10.82 -0.05 12.37
C LEU A 55 -11.27 -0.23 13.83
N LEU A 56 -11.31 0.85 14.62
CA LEU A 56 -11.72 0.85 16.03
C LEU A 56 -13.04 0.11 16.34
N PRO A 57 -14.15 0.29 15.58
CA PRO A 57 -15.40 -0.41 15.84
C PRO A 57 -15.27 -1.93 15.72
N HIS A 58 -14.36 -2.39 14.85
CA HIS A 58 -14.11 -3.82 14.62
C HIS A 58 -13.15 -4.43 15.65
N LEU A 59 -12.49 -3.61 16.47
CA LEU A 59 -11.59 -4.04 17.54
C LEU A 59 -12.27 -4.04 18.92
N GLN A 60 -13.61 -3.97 18.97
CA GLN A 60 -14.38 -4.03 20.22
C GLN A 60 -14.31 -5.41 20.88
N THR A 61 -14.07 -6.47 20.11
CA THR A 61 -13.91 -7.83 20.63
C THR A 61 -12.54 -8.00 21.31
N ASP A 62 -12.46 -8.89 22.30
CA ASP A 62 -11.19 -9.22 22.98
C ASP A 62 -10.30 -10.18 22.18
N VAL A 63 -10.85 -10.74 21.10
CA VAL A 63 -10.19 -11.68 20.22
C VAL A 63 -10.30 -11.18 18.79
N VAL A 64 -9.17 -11.09 18.11
CA VAL A 64 -9.10 -10.77 16.68
C VAL A 64 -8.10 -11.66 15.97
N TYR A 65 -8.27 -11.82 14.68
CA TYR A 65 -7.44 -12.66 13.82
C TYR A 65 -6.71 -11.77 12.82
N ALA A 66 -5.39 -11.91 12.75
CA ALA A 66 -4.57 -11.16 11.80
C ALA A 66 -3.31 -11.92 11.41
N HIS A 67 -2.83 -11.68 10.18
CA HIS A 67 -1.50 -12.11 9.78
C HIS A 67 -0.44 -11.52 10.72
N LYS A 68 0.55 -12.32 11.09
CA LYS A 68 1.67 -11.88 11.93
C LYS A 68 2.38 -10.66 11.32
N SER A 69 2.60 -10.70 10.00
CA SER A 69 3.23 -9.62 9.23
C SER A 69 2.39 -8.33 9.23
N CYS A 70 1.07 -8.45 9.03
CA CYS A 70 0.14 -7.32 9.10
C CYS A 70 0.16 -6.69 10.49
N ARG A 71 0.06 -7.50 11.56
CA ARG A 71 0.10 -7.00 12.93
C ARG A 71 1.37 -6.18 13.18
N GLN A 72 2.54 -6.74 12.85
CA GLN A 72 3.82 -6.06 13.06
C GLN A 72 3.93 -4.74 12.32
N LYS A 73 3.53 -4.70 11.04
CA LYS A 73 3.53 -3.46 10.25
C LYS A 73 2.52 -2.45 10.80
N TYR A 74 1.35 -2.92 11.25
CA TYR A 74 0.25 -2.08 11.70
C TYR A 74 0.57 -1.31 12.99
N ILE A 75 1.24 -1.95 13.95
CA ILE A 75 1.63 -1.31 15.23
C ILE A 75 2.97 -0.55 15.15
N ASN A 76 3.68 -0.63 14.02
CA ASN A 76 4.99 -0.01 13.89
C ASN A 76 4.87 1.50 13.63
N LYS A 77 5.46 2.30 14.54
CA LYS A 77 5.43 3.76 14.50
C LYS A 77 5.84 4.36 13.16
N LYS A 78 6.87 3.81 12.50
CA LYS A 78 7.34 4.29 11.19
C LYS A 78 6.24 4.20 10.12
N TYR A 79 5.47 3.10 10.15
CA TYR A 79 4.37 2.89 9.20
C TYR A 79 3.13 3.70 9.56
N ILE A 80 2.86 3.92 10.86
CA ILE A 80 1.79 4.80 11.33
C ILE A 80 2.06 6.25 10.86
N GLU A 81 3.28 6.75 11.05
CA GLU A 81 3.67 8.09 10.60
C GLU A 81 3.59 8.23 9.07
N ALA A 82 4.05 7.22 8.34
CA ALA A 82 3.92 7.19 6.88
C ALA A 82 2.46 7.21 6.43
N TYR A 83 1.57 6.49 7.13
CA TYR A 83 0.14 6.49 6.86
C TYR A 83 -0.48 7.88 7.12
N LYS A 84 -0.16 8.49 8.27
CA LYS A 84 -0.59 9.87 8.62
C LYS A 84 -0.14 10.88 7.57
N LYS A 85 1.11 10.80 7.09
CA LYS A 85 1.61 11.68 6.01
C LYS A 85 0.80 11.55 4.73
N LYS A 86 0.45 10.32 4.33
CA LYS A 86 -0.40 10.09 3.14
C LYS A 86 -1.79 10.71 3.27
N LEU A 87 -2.39 10.68 4.45
CA LEU A 87 -3.70 11.32 4.70
C LEU A 87 -3.64 12.85 4.64
N VAL A 88 -2.52 13.44 5.09
CA VAL A 88 -2.30 14.89 5.02
C VAL A 88 -1.94 15.35 3.60
N GLU A 89 -1.22 14.50 2.85
CA GLU A 89 -0.90 14.71 1.43
C GLU A 89 -2.07 14.43 0.47
N THR A 90 -3.25 14.09 0.98
CA THR A 90 -4.52 14.20 0.25
C THR A 90 -5.28 15.50 0.59
N PRO A 91 -4.81 16.69 0.18
CA PRO A 91 -5.73 17.77 -0.13
C PRO A 91 -6.34 17.51 -1.51
N ILE A 92 -7.58 17.96 -1.69
CA ILE A 92 -8.41 17.93 -2.92
C ILE A 92 -7.78 18.69 -4.12
N SER A 93 -6.47 18.96 -4.13
CA SER A 93 -5.81 19.65 -5.24
C SER A 93 -5.12 18.66 -6.18
N PRO A 94 -5.30 18.78 -7.51
CA PRO A 94 -4.59 17.95 -8.47
C PRO A 94 -3.08 18.08 -8.24
N PRO A 95 -2.33 16.97 -8.30
CA PRO A 95 -0.90 16.99 -8.02
C PRO A 95 -0.22 17.93 -9.01
N LYS A 96 0.31 19.05 -8.50
CA LYS A 96 1.33 19.80 -9.24
C LYS A 96 2.54 18.87 -9.36
N LYS A 97 2.64 18.22 -10.52
CA LYS A 97 3.81 17.42 -10.91
C LYS A 97 5.06 18.28 -10.71
N LYS A 98 5.79 18.05 -9.62
CA LYS A 98 7.18 18.51 -9.53
C LYS A 98 7.96 17.64 -10.50
N LEU A 99 8.21 18.17 -11.68
CA LEU A 99 9.14 17.61 -12.65
C LEU A 99 10.52 17.52 -11.98
N ARG A 100 10.86 16.32 -11.48
CA ARG A 100 12.24 15.96 -11.17
C ARG A 100 12.86 15.38 -12.43
N SER A 101 13.56 16.22 -13.18
CA SER A 101 14.80 15.87 -13.87
C SER A 101 15.32 17.09 -14.61
N SER A 102 16.08 17.93 -13.90
CA SER A 102 17.30 18.49 -14.48
C SER A 102 18.30 17.33 -14.42
N ILE A 103 18.42 16.62 -15.54
CA ILE A 103 19.55 15.78 -15.88
C ILE A 103 19.74 15.97 -17.38
N ASP A 104 20.97 16.26 -17.73
CA ASP A 104 21.47 16.90 -18.94
C ASP A 104 20.66 16.76 -20.23
N SER A 105 20.34 17.92 -20.80
CA SER A 105 19.96 18.10 -22.20
C SER A 105 21.14 17.79 -23.13
N SER A 106 21.61 16.54 -23.17
CA SER A 106 22.20 16.02 -24.40
C SER A 106 21.02 15.82 -25.35
N ASN A 107 20.72 16.89 -26.10
CA ASN A 107 19.62 17.03 -27.05
C ASN A 107 19.47 15.77 -27.93
N PHE A 108 18.58 14.86 -27.53
CA PHE A 108 18.18 13.75 -28.37
C PHE A 108 17.31 14.33 -29.49
N ASP A 109 17.87 14.42 -30.69
CA ASP A 109 17.20 14.95 -31.88
C ASP A 109 16.50 13.78 -32.58
N TRP A 110 15.17 13.71 -32.49
CA TRP A 110 14.37 12.62 -33.07
C TRP A 110 14.51 12.52 -34.60
N GLU A 111 14.97 13.57 -35.27
CA GLU A 111 15.25 13.54 -36.71
C GLU A 111 16.63 12.96 -37.03
N LYS A 112 17.56 12.99 -36.07
CA LYS A 112 18.95 12.57 -36.28
C LYS A 112 19.32 11.32 -35.52
N ASN A 113 18.68 11.01 -34.40
CA ASN A 113 19.07 9.92 -33.51
C ASN A 113 18.08 8.76 -33.60
N CYS A 114 18.60 7.54 -33.71
CA CYS A 114 17.80 6.34 -33.66
C CYS A 114 17.16 6.17 -32.27
N PHE A 115 15.85 5.98 -32.23
CA PHE A 115 15.10 5.77 -30.98
C PHE A 115 15.55 4.51 -30.21
N ILE A 116 16.03 3.48 -30.91
CA ILE A 116 16.39 2.19 -30.29
C ILE A 116 17.82 2.22 -29.72
N CYS A 117 18.78 2.77 -30.47
CA CYS A 117 20.20 2.69 -30.10
C CYS A 117 20.84 4.04 -29.74
N GLY A 118 20.16 5.17 -29.93
CA GLY A 118 20.66 6.50 -29.59
C GLY A 118 21.69 7.10 -30.53
N HIS A 119 22.19 6.33 -31.50
CA HIS A 119 23.20 6.78 -32.46
C HIS A 119 22.61 7.67 -33.55
N GLU A 120 23.42 8.60 -34.07
CA GLU A 120 23.06 9.41 -35.23
C GLU A 120 22.82 8.51 -36.45
N ALA A 121 21.73 8.74 -37.17
CA ALA A 121 21.42 8.10 -38.42
C ALA A 121 22.37 8.65 -39.48
N ASP A 122 23.32 7.84 -39.91
CA ASP A 122 24.22 8.18 -41.01
C ASP A 122 23.38 8.55 -42.24
N LYS A 123 23.45 9.84 -42.63
CA LYS A 123 22.93 10.29 -43.92
C LYS A 123 23.88 9.78 -44.97
N GLU A 124 23.63 8.59 -45.48
CA GLU A 124 24.24 8.12 -46.71
C GLU A 124 23.83 9.10 -47.81
N LYS A 125 24.78 9.97 -48.19
CA LYS A 125 24.58 10.95 -49.25
C LYS A 125 24.40 10.18 -50.54
N ASP A 126 23.28 10.41 -51.21
CA ASP A 126 23.11 10.14 -52.64
C ASP A 126 24.31 10.72 -53.41
N ALA A 127 25.28 9.87 -53.68
CA ALA A 127 26.33 10.12 -54.66
C ALA A 127 25.82 9.57 -55.99
N LYS A 128 25.40 10.51 -56.82
CA LYS A 128 25.24 10.42 -58.26
C LYS A 128 26.45 9.78 -58.95
#